data_AF-A0A2S4XYS5-F1
#
_entry.id   AF-A0A2S4XYS5-F1
#
_cell.length_a   1.000
_cell.length_b   1.000
_cell.length_c   1.000
_cell.angle_alpha   90.00
_cell.angle_beta   90.00
_cell.angle_gamma   90.00
#
_symmetry.space_group_name_H-M   'P 1'
#
loop_
_entity.id
_entity.type
_entity.pdbx_description
1 polymer ?
#
loop_
_entity_poly.entity_id
_entity_poly.type
_entity_poly.pdbx_seq_one_letter_code
_entity_poly.pdbx_strand_id
1 'polypeptide(L)'
;MHLVYPAVLAVLLFCVGLYGVLARRNAILVLMSVELMLNAVNLNLVAFDVWLRDALHAGQALTLFTIAVAAAEIGIGLAIVLLVYRNRGSSDVDRLTDLAERPAADGADEPAHHPSDQQAEAAA
;
A
#
# COMPACT_ATOMS: atom_id res chain seq x y z
N MET A 1 2.07 34.38 11.35
CA MET A 1 2.10 33.72 10.03
C MET A 1 0.67 33.44 9.59
N HIS A 2 0.30 33.68 8.33
CA HIS A 2 -1.02 33.27 7.84
C HIS A 2 -1.07 31.74 7.75
N LEU A 3 -2.09 31.13 8.37
CA LEU A 3 -2.32 29.68 8.37
C LEU A 3 -2.44 29.09 6.95
N VAL A 4 -2.85 29.92 5.97
CA VAL A 4 -3.03 29.52 4.58
C VAL A 4 -1.76 28.93 3.97
N TYR A 5 -0.57 29.50 4.27
CA TYR A 5 0.68 29.02 3.68
C TYR A 5 1.03 27.57 4.09
N PRO A 6 1.18 27.24 5.40
CA PRO A 6 1.47 25.87 5.81
C PRO A 6 0.33 24.91 5.48
N ALA A 7 -0.94 25.35 5.51
CA ALA A 7 -2.07 24.49 5.16
C ALA A 7 -2.06 24.10 3.67
N VAL A 8 -1.81 25.06 2.77
CA VAL A 8 -1.68 24.77 1.32
C VAL A 8 -0.47 23.87 1.07
N LEU A 9 0.66 24.14 1.71
CA LEU A 9 1.84 23.28 1.60
C LEU A 9 1.55 21.85 2.08
N ALA A 10 0.89 21.68 3.22
CA ALA A 10 0.50 20.37 3.73
C ALA A 10 -0.40 19.62 2.74
N VAL A 11 -1.42 20.28 2.18
CA VAL A 11 -2.28 19.66 1.15
C VAL A 11 -1.49 19.25 -0.09
N LEU A 12 -0.60 20.11 -0.59
CA LEU A 12 0.24 19.78 -1.75
C LEU A 12 1.15 18.57 -1.47
N LEU A 13 1.83 18.54 -0.31
CA LEU A 13 2.68 17.43 0.08
C LEU A 13 1.89 16.13 0.23
N PHE A 14 0.68 16.20 0.81
CA PHE A 14 -0.21 15.05 0.93
C PHE A 14 -0.63 14.52 -0.44
N CYS A 15 -1.01 15.39 -1.38
CA CYS A 15 -1.36 15.00 -2.74
C CYS A 15 -0.18 14.37 -3.49
N VAL A 16 1.04 14.89 -3.31
CA VAL A 16 2.26 14.30 -3.90
C VAL A 16 2.52 12.91 -3.33
N GLY A 17 2.39 12.75 -2.01
CA GLY A 17 2.49 11.44 -1.36
C GLY A 17 1.42 10.47 -1.84
N LEU A 18 0.16 10.92 -1.95
CA LEU A 18 -0.94 10.11 -2.48
C LEU A 18 -0.67 9.66 -3.92
N TYR A 19 -0.22 10.58 -4.78
CA TYR A 19 0.19 10.24 -6.14
C TYR A 19 1.32 9.21 -6.14
N GLY A 20 2.31 9.37 -5.24
CA GLY A 20 3.39 8.41 -5.06
C GLY A 20 2.89 7.01 -4.69
N VAL A 21 1.94 6.89 -3.76
CA VAL A 21 1.33 5.60 -3.39
C VAL A 21 0.65 4.92 -4.58
N LEU A 22 -0.08 5.69 -5.40
CA LEU A 22 -0.82 5.14 -6.54
C LEU A 22 0.05 4.85 -7.77
N ALA A 23 1.12 5.61 -7.99
CA ALA A 23 1.91 5.53 -9.21
C ALA A 23 3.16 4.63 -9.09
N ARG A 24 3.61 4.32 -7.87
CA ARG A 24 4.87 3.60 -7.64
C ARG A 24 4.64 2.11 -7.51
N ARG A 25 5.42 1.33 -8.27
CA ARG A 25 5.46 -0.13 -8.21
C ARG A 25 6.51 -0.68 -7.25
N ASN A 26 7.53 0.12 -6.91
CA ASN A 26 8.53 -0.31 -5.94
C ASN A 26 8.00 -0.08 -4.53
N ALA A 27 7.88 -1.15 -3.73
CA ALA A 27 7.38 -1.11 -2.37
C ALA A 27 8.11 -0.08 -1.48
N ILE A 28 9.42 0.14 -1.66
CA ILE A 28 10.17 1.16 -0.92
C ILE A 28 9.67 2.56 -1.27
N LEU A 29 9.41 2.83 -2.56
CA LEU A 29 8.89 4.12 -2.99
C LEU A 29 7.45 4.35 -2.52
N VAL A 30 6.65 3.29 -2.40
CA VAL A 30 5.31 3.36 -1.78
C VAL A 30 5.43 3.74 -0.30
N LEU A 31 6.30 3.07 0.48
CA LEU A 31 6.57 3.41 1.88
C LEU A 31 7.01 4.87 2.05
N MET A 32 7.98 5.33 1.25
CA MET A 32 8.42 6.73 1.27
C MET A 32 7.30 7.72 0.95
N SER A 33 6.33 7.31 0.12
CA SER A 33 5.19 8.15 -0.23
C SER A 33 4.19 8.24 0.93
N VAL A 34 3.97 7.16 1.68
CA VAL A 34 3.18 7.16 2.92
C VAL A 34 3.83 8.05 3.99
N GLU A 35 5.15 7.95 4.16
CA GLU A 35 5.91 8.83 5.07
C GLU A 35 5.75 10.31 4.72
N LEU A 36 5.73 10.65 3.43
CA LEU A 36 5.47 12.02 2.98
C LEU A 36 4.05 12.49 3.33
N MET A 37 3.05 11.60 3.20
CA MET A 37 1.66 11.90 3.61
C MET A 37 1.57 12.13 5.13
N LEU A 38 2.23 11.30 5.95
CA LEU A 38 2.27 11.49 7.41
C LEU A 38 2.98 12.79 7.81
N ASN A 39 4.05 13.16 7.11
CA ASN A 39 4.72 14.45 7.33
C ASN A 39 3.84 15.64 6.98
N ALA A 40 3.00 15.53 5.94
CA ALA A 40 2.01 16.56 5.61
C ALA A 40 0.96 16.73 6.73
N VAL A 41 0.49 15.63 7.32
CA VAL A 41 -0.42 15.66 8.48
C VAL A 41 0.25 16.33 9.67
N ASN A 42 1.51 15.99 9.98
CA ASN A 42 2.29 16.60 11.06
C ASN A 42 2.46 18.11 10.87
N LEU A 43 2.79 18.55 9.65
CA LEU A 43 2.87 19.97 9.34
C LEU A 43 1.55 20.69 9.61
N ASN A 44 0.43 20.06 9.26
CA ASN A 44 -0.90 20.61 9.50
C ASN A 44 -1.20 20.72 11.01
N LEU A 45 -0.90 19.67 11.78
CA LEU A 45 -1.11 19.66 13.24
C LEU A 45 -0.34 20.80 13.93
N VAL A 46 0.95 20.97 13.62
CA VAL A 46 1.77 22.04 14.19
C VAL A 46 1.28 23.41 13.74
N ALA A 47 0.87 23.57 12.48
CA ALA A 47 0.38 24.84 11.97
C ALA A 47 -0.92 25.29 12.66
N PHE A 48 -1.84 24.36 12.90
CA PHE A 48 -3.08 24.63 13.62
C PHE A 48 -2.84 24.89 15.11
N ASP A 49 -1.91 24.18 15.75
CA ASP A 49 -1.54 24.42 17.15
C ASP A 49 -1.05 25.87 17.37
N VAL A 50 -0.12 26.33 16.52
CA VAL A 50 0.43 27.69 16.56
C VAL A 50 -0.64 28.74 16.25
N TRP A 51 -1.59 28.43 15.35
CA TRP A 51 -2.65 29.37 14.97
C TRP A 51 -3.74 29.51 16.04
N LEU A 52 -4.20 28.40 16.64
CA LEU A 52 -5.17 28.39 17.74
C LEU A 52 -4.59 28.94 19.04
N ARG A 53 -3.26 28.96 19.18
CA ARG A 53 -2.55 29.29 20.43
C ARG A 53 -3.03 28.39 21.57
N ASP A 54 -3.12 27.09 21.28
CA ASP A 54 -3.52 26.13 22.30
C ASP A 54 -2.53 26.15 23.46
N ALA A 55 -3.04 26.40 24.67
CA ALA A 55 -2.20 26.47 25.88
C ALA A 55 -1.64 25.08 26.27
N LEU A 56 -2.29 24.01 25.81
CA LEU A 56 -1.86 22.63 26.07
C LEU A 56 -0.94 22.08 24.98
N HIS A 57 -0.73 22.81 23.88
CA HIS A 57 0.08 22.39 22.74
C HIS A 57 -0.26 20.98 22.22
N ALA A 58 -1.56 20.64 22.20
CA ALA A 58 -2.00 19.28 21.88
C ALA A 58 -1.62 18.87 20.45
N GLY A 59 -1.59 19.81 19.49
CA GLY A 59 -1.18 19.52 18.12
C GLY A 59 0.31 19.18 18.00
N GLN A 60 1.15 19.84 18.79
CA GLN A 60 2.58 19.52 18.87
C GLN A 60 2.82 18.18 19.57
N ALA A 61 2.11 17.91 20.67
CA ALA A 61 2.20 16.63 21.37
C ALA A 61 1.81 15.46 20.44
N LEU A 62 0.68 15.57 19.73
CA LEU A 62 0.23 14.57 18.77
C LEU A 62 1.25 14.37 17.63
N THR A 63 1.85 15.45 17.14
CA THR A 63 2.91 15.39 16.12
C THR A 63 4.10 14.52 16.57
N LEU A 64 4.54 14.65 17.83
CA LEU A 64 5.63 13.81 18.35
C LEU A 64 5.24 12.33 18.41
N PHE A 65 4.00 12.02 18.79
CA PHE A 65 3.50 10.65 18.75
C PHE A 65 3.43 10.11 17.33
N THR A 66 2.96 10.89 16.36
CA THR A 66 2.91 10.49 14.95
C THR A 66 4.31 10.24 14.39
N ILE A 67 5.32 11.06 14.76
CA ILE A 67 6.73 10.81 14.38
C ILE A 67 7.24 9.48 14.99
N ALA A 68 6.92 9.21 16.25
CA ALA A 68 7.32 7.95 16.89
C ALA A 68 6.66 6.73 16.24
N VAL A 69 5.37 6.83 15.88
CA VAL A 69 4.65 5.79 15.15
C VAL A 69 5.22 5.60 13.74
N ALA A 70 5.51 6.68 13.02
CA ALA A 70 6.14 6.62 11.70
C ALA A 70 7.51 5.92 11.76
N ALA A 71 8.32 6.23 12.78
CA ALA A 71 9.60 5.54 13.00
C ALA A 71 9.44 4.04 13.26
N ALA A 72 8.38 3.63 13.96
CA ALA A 72 8.06 2.22 14.15
C ALA A 72 7.56 1.57 12.85
N GLU A 73 6.68 2.25 12.12
CA GLU A 73 6.12 1.80 10.84
C GLU A 73 7.20 1.58 9.79
N ILE A 74 8.12 2.53 9.59
CA ILE A 74 9.19 2.39 8.59
C ILE A 74 10.11 1.21 8.92
N GLY A 75 10.36 0.94 10.21
CA GLY A 75 11.12 -0.22 10.64
C GLY A 75 10.44 -1.54 10.25
N ILE A 76 9.13 -1.64 10.50
CA ILE A 76 8.33 -2.82 10.14
C ILE A 76 8.21 -2.94 8.60
N GLY A 77 7.90 -1.84 7.91
CA GLY A 77 7.73 -1.79 6.47
C GLY A 77 8.99 -2.23 5.73
N LEU A 78 10.16 -1.70 6.11
CA LEU A 78 11.43 -2.11 5.51
C LEU A 78 11.77 -3.57 5.82
N ALA A 79 11.48 -4.07 7.02
CA ALA A 79 11.68 -5.47 7.35
C ALA A 79 10.84 -6.40 6.45
N ILE A 80 9.57 -6.04 6.20
CA ILE A 80 8.69 -6.77 5.28
C ILE A 80 9.25 -6.72 3.86
N VAL A 81 9.61 -5.53 3.36
CA VAL A 81 10.14 -5.37 2.00
C VAL A 81 11.43 -6.16 1.80
N LEU A 82 12.33 -6.16 2.78
CA LEU A 82 13.56 -6.96 2.73
C LEU A 82 13.29 -8.46 2.72
N LEU A 83 12.32 -8.93 3.52
CA LEU A 83 11.92 -10.33 3.53
C LEU A 83 11.35 -10.76 2.18
N VAL A 84 10.47 -9.95 1.59
CA VAL A 84 9.91 -10.19 0.25
C VAL A 84 11.02 -10.20 -0.80
N TYR A 85 11.93 -9.22 -0.77
CA TYR A 85 13.05 -9.15 -1.70
C TYR A 85 13.97 -10.36 -1.58
N ARG A 86 14.27 -10.83 -0.36
CA ARG A 86 15.09 -12.02 -0.14
C ARG A 86 14.45 -13.29 -0.72
N ASN A 87 13.12 -13.39 -0.64
CA ASN A 87 12.39 -14.58 -1.10
C ASN A 87 12.05 -14.54 -2.60
N ARG A 88 11.92 -13.35 -3.22
CA ARG A 88 11.45 -13.20 -4.62
C ARG A 88 12.45 -12.51 -5.56
N GLY A 89 13.51 -11.92 -5.04
CA GLY A 89 14.47 -11.11 -5.82
C GLY A 89 13.91 -9.79 -6.36
N SER A 90 12.70 -9.38 -5.94
CA SER A 90 12.04 -8.16 -6.40
C SER A 90 11.15 -7.56 -5.31
N SER A 91 11.09 -6.23 -5.26
CA SER A 91 10.19 -5.43 -4.40
C SER A 91 9.05 -4.78 -5.18
N ASP A 92 8.74 -5.32 -6.37
CA ASP A 92 7.62 -4.87 -7.20
C ASP A 92 6.29 -5.37 -6.60
N VAL A 93 5.44 -4.45 -6.13
CA VAL A 93 4.16 -4.77 -5.48
C VAL A 93 3.16 -5.42 -6.43
N ASP A 94 3.20 -5.10 -7.72
CA ASP A 94 2.27 -5.67 -8.72
C ASP A 94 2.48 -7.18 -8.92
N ARG A 95 3.66 -7.69 -8.51
CA ARG A 95 4.02 -9.11 -8.64
C ARG A 95 3.62 -9.94 -7.41
N LEU A 96 3.05 -9.33 -6.38
CA LEU A 96 2.65 -9.98 -5.13
C LEU A 96 1.20 -10.45 -5.17
N THR A 97 0.90 -11.43 -6.03
CA THR A 97 -0.47 -11.89 -6.35
C THR A 97 -0.81 -13.28 -5.82
N ASP A 98 0.02 -13.86 -4.95
CA ASP A 98 -0.16 -15.23 -4.45
C ASP A 98 -1.49 -15.49 -3.72
N LEU A 99 -2.13 -14.42 -3.21
CA LEU A 99 -3.44 -14.46 -2.55
C LEU A 99 -4.60 -14.14 -3.50
N ALA A 100 -4.35 -13.91 -4.78
CA ALA A 100 -5.40 -13.66 -5.76
C ALA A 100 -6.20 -14.94 -6.02
N GLU A 101 -7.53 -14.82 -6.04
CA GLU A 101 -8.41 -15.90 -6.46
C GLU A 101 -8.06 -16.28 -7.89
N ARG A 102 -7.67 -17.54 -8.11
CA ARG A 102 -7.51 -18.06 -9.46
C ARG A 102 -8.91 -18.21 -10.04
N PRO A 103 -9.18 -17.68 -11.25
CA PRO A 103 -10.43 -18.00 -11.94
C PRO A 103 -10.59 -19.51 -11.94
N ALA A 104 -11.74 -20.01 -11.45
CA ALA A 104 -12.10 -21.41 -11.57
C ALA A 104 -11.85 -21.81 -13.03
N ALA A 105 -11.08 -22.87 -13.24
CA ALA A 105 -10.85 -23.40 -14.57
C ALA A 105 -12.20 -23.94 -15.08
N ASP A 106 -13.02 -23.07 -15.66
CA ASP A 106 -14.22 -23.46 -16.39
C ASP A 106 -13.75 -24.27 -17.60
N GLY A 107 -13.88 -25.60 -17.51
CA GLY A 107 -13.89 -26.46 -18.70
C GLY A 107 -12.89 -27.61 -18.80
N ALA A 108 -12.35 -28.15 -17.70
CA ALA A 108 -11.52 -29.38 -17.78
C ALA A 108 -12.28 -30.69 -17.44
N ASP A 109 -13.61 -30.65 -17.36
CA ASP A 109 -14.45 -31.86 -17.43
C ASP A 109 -14.91 -32.05 -18.88
N GLU A 110 -13.96 -32.24 -19.80
CA GLU A 110 -14.26 -32.88 -21.07
C GLU A 110 -14.29 -34.39 -20.77
N PRO A 111 -15.46 -35.07 -20.84
CA PRO A 111 -15.51 -36.49 -20.54
C PRO A 111 -14.64 -37.20 -21.56
N ALA A 112 -13.57 -37.83 -21.09
CA ALA A 112 -12.74 -38.69 -21.92
C ALA A 112 -13.64 -39.76 -22.56
N HIS A 113 -13.87 -39.64 -23.87
CA HIS A 113 -14.61 -40.63 -24.64
C HIS A 113 -13.82 -41.94 -24.55
N HIS A 114 -14.34 -42.88 -23.75
CA HIS A 114 -13.72 -44.18 -23.57
C HIS A 114 -13.95 -45.00 -24.85
N PRO A 115 -12.90 -45.55 -25.51
CA PRO A 115 -13.05 -46.24 -26.79
C PRO A 115 -13.90 -47.52 -26.78
N SER A 116 -14.47 -47.90 -25.63
CA SER A 116 -15.35 -49.07 -25.48
C SER A 116 -16.65 -48.94 -26.25
N ASP A 117 -17.09 -47.73 -26.56
CA ASP A 117 -18.42 -47.50 -27.15
C ASP A 117 -18.45 -47.82 -28.65
N GLN A 118 -17.30 -47.77 -29.35
CA GLN A 118 -17.21 -48.10 -30.78
C GLN A 118 -17.17 -49.60 -31.08
N GLN A 119 -16.83 -50.45 -30.09
CA GLN A 119 -16.76 -51.91 -30.31
C GLN A 119 -18.14 -52.59 -30.21
N ALA A 120 -19.12 -51.94 -29.58
CA ALA A 120 -20.49 -52.47 -29.47
C ALA A 120 -21.31 -52.25 -30.76
N GLU A 121 -21.03 -51.19 -31.52
CA GLU A 121 -21.80 -50.82 -32.71
C GLU A 121 -21.38 -51.58 -33.98
N ALA A 122 -20.15 -52.12 -34.02
CA ALA A 122 -19.66 -52.93 -35.15
C ALA A 122 -20.12 -54.41 -35.10
N ALA A 123 -20.83 -54.82 -34.05
CA ALA A 123 -21.26 -56.21 -33.82
C ALA A 123 -22.79 -56.42 -33.92
N ALA A 124 -23.55 -55.39 -34.33
CA ALA A 124 -24.99 -55.44 -34.60
C ALA A 124 -25.26 -55.25 -36.10
#